data_AF-A0A841GU96-F1
#
_entry.id   AF-A0A841GU96-F1
#
_cell.length_a   1.000
_cell.length_b   1.000
_cell.length_c   1.000
_cell.angle_alpha   90.00
_cell.angle_beta   90.00
_cell.angle_gamma   90.00
#
_symmetry.space_group_name_H-M   'P 1'
#
loop_
_entity.id
_entity.type
_entity.pdbx_description
1 polymer ?
#
loop_
_entity_poly.entity_id
_entity_poly.type
_entity_poly.pdbx_seq_one_letter_code
_entity_poly.pdbx_strand_id
1 'polypeptide(L)'
;MEKRIGYFPRQPRFPILLDTGTELLAFRTAAECEAGLPLLALVGDPRPVIDARSESFAFYPDLHTVAPMIVIRDRTKAEIVALYHARKRPDAPAYTRSLASRKLADVISDIVDLLRPKRAATRVRPSGAKPQRILE
;
A
#
# COMPACT_ATOMS: atom_id res chain seq x y z
N MET A 1 -0.77 25.41 -5.33
CA MET A 1 -1.21 24.98 -3.99
C MET A 1 -1.10 23.47 -3.96
N GLU A 2 -0.26 22.92 -3.09
CA GLU A 2 -0.09 21.47 -2.96
C GLU A 2 -1.41 20.87 -2.46
N LYS A 3 -2.06 20.02 -3.27
CA LYS A 3 -3.33 19.39 -2.89
C LYS A 3 -3.03 18.29 -1.88
N ARG A 4 -3.26 18.58 -0.60
CA ARG A 4 -3.16 17.58 0.49
C ARG A 4 -4.41 16.71 0.53
N ILE A 5 -4.22 15.44 0.89
CA ILE A 5 -5.33 14.51 1.08
C ILE A 5 -6.02 14.81 2.41
N GLY A 6 -7.33 15.07 2.34
CA GLY A 6 -8.19 15.21 3.52
C GLY A 6 -8.63 13.85 4.05
N TYR A 7 -8.93 13.77 5.35
CA TYR A 7 -9.51 12.59 5.98
C TYR A 7 -10.74 12.98 6.78
N PHE A 8 -11.88 12.34 6.55
CA PHE A 8 -13.12 12.67 7.26
C PHE A 8 -13.98 11.45 7.55
N PRO A 9 -14.51 11.27 8.78
CA PRO A 9 -14.21 12.05 9.98
C PRO A 9 -12.87 11.68 10.63
N ARG A 10 -12.18 10.66 10.10
CA ARG A 10 -10.89 10.19 10.61
C ARG A 10 -10.03 9.57 9.52
N GLN A 11 -8.75 9.42 9.85
CA GLN A 11 -7.76 8.77 9.00
C GLN A 11 -7.93 7.24 9.00
N PRO A 12 -7.72 6.55 7.86
CA PRO A 12 -7.59 5.09 7.82
C PRO A 12 -6.33 4.63 8.57
N ARG A 13 -6.33 3.37 9.02
CA ARG A 13 -5.11 2.79 9.58
C ARG A 13 -4.22 2.26 8.47
N PHE A 14 -2.99 2.75 8.44
CA PHE A 14 -1.99 2.29 7.50
C PHE A 14 -1.37 0.95 7.94
N PRO A 15 -0.92 0.11 6.99
CA PRO A 15 -0.90 0.35 5.54
C PRO A 15 -2.29 0.25 4.90
N ILE A 16 -2.47 0.87 3.72
CA ILE A 16 -3.72 0.84 2.97
C ILE A 16 -3.52 0.28 1.55
N LEU A 17 -4.58 -0.28 1.00
CA LEU A 17 -4.72 -0.67 -0.40
C LEU A 17 -5.77 0.24 -1.06
N LEU A 18 -5.47 0.78 -2.24
CA LEU A 18 -6.38 1.56 -3.06
C LEU A 18 -6.68 0.78 -4.35
N ASP A 19 -7.95 0.50 -4.62
CA ASP A 19 -8.40 -0.08 -5.88
C ASP A 19 -8.75 1.04 -6.87
N THR A 20 -7.95 1.16 -7.92
CA THR A 20 -8.16 2.14 -8.99
C THR A 20 -9.23 1.68 -10.00
N GLY A 21 -9.68 0.43 -9.91
CA GLY A 21 -10.53 -0.22 -10.91
C GLY A 21 -9.75 -0.97 -11.99
N THR A 22 -8.46 -0.68 -12.17
CA THR A 22 -7.56 -1.40 -13.08
C THR A 22 -6.42 -2.09 -12.34
N GLU A 23 -5.94 -1.47 -11.26
CA GLU A 23 -4.86 -2.01 -10.43
C GLU A 23 -5.03 -1.68 -8.94
N LEU A 24 -4.34 -2.44 -8.10
CA LEU A 24 -4.15 -2.10 -6.69
C LEU A 24 -2.87 -1.30 -6.48
N LEU A 25 -3.02 -0.17 -5.80
CA LEU A 25 -1.93 0.62 -5.28
C LEU A 25 -1.82 0.45 -3.77
N ALA A 26 -0.61 0.56 -3.25
CA ALA A 26 -0.30 0.28 -1.86
C ALA A 26 0.48 1.42 -1.22
N PHE A 27 0.04 1.87 -0.05
CA PHE A 27 0.69 2.94 0.71
C PHE A 27 0.95 2.47 2.14
N ARG A 28 2.20 2.50 2.59
CA ARG A 28 2.59 2.05 3.95
C ARG A 28 2.34 3.10 5.02
N THR A 29 2.30 4.37 4.64
CA THR A 29 2.13 5.48 5.57
C THR A 29 1.23 6.56 4.97
N ALA A 30 0.69 7.42 5.85
CA ALA A 30 -0.04 8.61 5.45
C ALA A 30 0.78 9.53 4.54
N ALA A 31 2.05 9.75 4.87
CA ALA A 31 2.96 10.57 4.07
C ALA A 31 3.17 9.99 2.66
N GLU A 32 3.29 8.67 2.53
CA GLU A 32 3.41 8.02 1.21
C GLU A 32 2.13 8.18 0.39
N CYS A 33 0.96 8.06 1.04
CA CYS A 33 -0.33 8.29 0.42
C CYS A 33 -0.49 9.75 -0.03
N GLU A 34 -0.20 10.71 0.85
CA GLU A 34 -0.34 12.14 0.57
C GLU A 34 0.60 12.61 -0.54
N ALA A 35 1.79 12.03 -0.63
CA ALA A 35 2.73 12.32 -1.72
C ALA A 35 2.35 11.63 -3.03
N GLY A 36 1.85 10.38 -2.98
CA GLY A 36 1.63 9.55 -4.16
C GLY A 36 0.25 9.71 -4.79
N LEU A 37 -0.80 9.83 -3.98
CA LEU A 37 -2.19 9.83 -4.44
C LEU A 37 -2.52 11.01 -5.39
N PRO A 38 -2.05 12.25 -5.15
CA PRO A 38 -2.26 13.36 -6.10
C PRO A 38 -1.61 13.14 -7.47
N LEU A 39 -0.51 12.39 -7.54
CA LEU A 39 0.23 12.14 -8.78
C LEU A 39 -0.52 11.24 -9.75
N LEU A 40 -1.51 10.50 -9.28
CA LEU A 40 -2.33 9.61 -10.10
C LEU A 40 -3.38 10.36 -10.95
N ALA A 41 -3.63 11.64 -10.65
CA ALA A 41 -4.60 12.47 -11.36
C ALA A 41 -5.98 11.80 -11.57
N LEU A 42 -6.43 11.01 -10.58
CA LEU A 42 -7.73 10.34 -10.63
C LEU A 42 -8.86 11.38 -10.60
N VAL A 43 -9.96 11.10 -11.31
CA VAL A 43 -11.16 11.95 -11.38
C VAL A 43 -12.43 11.11 -11.33
N GLY A 44 -13.54 11.73 -10.93
CA GLY A 44 -14.87 11.12 -10.96
C GLY A 44 -15.12 10.16 -9.79
N ASP A 45 -15.57 8.94 -10.12
CA ASP A 45 -16.14 8.04 -9.11
C ASP A 45 -15.19 7.74 -7.93
N PRO A 46 -15.74 7.51 -6.72
CA PRO A 46 -14.95 7.12 -5.56
C PRO A 46 -14.18 5.82 -5.80
N ARG A 47 -12.97 5.74 -5.24
CA ARG A 47 -12.10 4.57 -5.32
C ARG A 47 -12.09 3.82 -3.99
N PRO A 48 -12.37 2.50 -3.97
CA PRO A 48 -12.32 1.73 -2.74
C PRO A 48 -10.93 1.76 -2.11
N VAL A 49 -10.88 1.96 -0.81
CA VAL A 49 -9.67 1.91 0.02
C VAL A 49 -9.89 0.87 1.13
N ILE A 50 -8.92 0.00 1.33
CA ILE A 50 -8.94 -1.01 2.40
C ILE A 50 -7.80 -0.67 3.36
N ASP A 51 -8.13 -0.45 4.62
CA ASP A 51 -7.15 -0.14 5.65
C ASP A 51 -6.59 -1.41 6.33
N ALA A 52 -5.58 -1.26 7.20
CA ALA A 52 -4.92 -2.37 7.88
C ALA A 52 -5.85 -3.21 8.80
N ARG A 53 -7.01 -2.67 9.17
CA ARG A 53 -8.05 -3.35 9.94
C ARG A 53 -9.10 -4.01 9.06
N SER A 54 -8.93 -3.99 7.73
CA SER A 54 -9.92 -4.35 6.71
C SER A 54 -11.17 -3.46 6.70
N GLU A 55 -11.10 -2.31 7.37
CA GLU A 55 -12.17 -1.35 7.27
C GLU A 55 -12.18 -0.75 5.87
N SER A 56 -13.39 -0.57 5.34
CA SER A 56 -13.59 0.01 4.03
C SER A 56 -13.71 1.52 4.09
N PHE A 57 -12.86 2.16 3.31
CA PHE A 57 -12.84 3.58 3.03
C PHE A 57 -13.10 3.79 1.53
N ALA A 58 -13.36 5.03 1.15
CA ALA A 58 -13.31 5.48 -0.22
C ALA A 58 -12.45 6.72 -0.33
N PHE A 59 -11.63 6.78 -1.37
CA PHE A 59 -11.03 8.02 -1.84
C PHE A 59 -11.97 8.69 -2.83
N TYR A 60 -12.33 9.94 -2.58
CA TYR A 60 -13.15 10.79 -3.44
C TYR A 60 -12.21 11.73 -4.21
N PRO A 61 -11.89 11.44 -5.50
CA PRO A 61 -10.86 12.17 -6.22
C PRO A 61 -11.16 13.65 -6.37
N ASP A 62 -12.42 13.99 -6.68
CA ASP A 62 -12.83 15.38 -6.89
C ASP A 62 -12.73 16.21 -5.59
N LEU A 63 -12.90 15.57 -4.43
CA LEU A 63 -12.80 16.19 -3.10
C LEU A 63 -11.42 16.02 -2.46
N HIS A 64 -10.50 15.27 -3.09
CA HIS A 64 -9.20 14.89 -2.53
C HIS A 64 -9.30 14.36 -1.09
N THR A 65 -10.36 13.62 -0.78
CA THR A 65 -10.69 13.22 0.60
C THR A 65 -10.86 11.71 0.69
N VAL A 66 -10.31 11.10 1.75
CA VAL A 66 -10.56 9.71 2.12
C VAL A 66 -11.56 9.68 3.28
N ALA A 67 -12.64 8.91 3.12
CA ALA A 67 -13.67 8.78 4.14
C ALA A 67 -14.12 7.32 4.34
N PRO A 68 -14.49 6.90 5.56
CA PRO A 68 -15.06 5.58 5.81
C PRO A 68 -16.33 5.35 4.99
N MET A 69 -16.53 4.14 4.50
CA MET A 69 -17.78 3.74 3.86
C MET A 69 -18.67 3.04 4.88
N ILE A 70 -19.82 3.66 5.19
CA ILE A 70 -20.76 3.18 6.22
C ILE A 70 -21.41 1.85 5.83
N VAL A 71 -21.43 1.49 4.54
CA VAL A 71 -22.26 0.40 3.99
C VAL A 71 -21.46 -0.81 3.50
N ILE A 72 -20.12 -0.82 3.60
CA ILE A 72 -19.33 -1.96 3.12
C ILE A 72 -19.03 -2.96 4.23
N ARG A 73 -19.40 -4.21 3.96
CA ARG A 73 -19.15 -5.43 4.74
C ARG A 73 -17.65 -5.65 4.99
N ASP A 74 -17.29 -6.05 6.20
CA ASP A 74 -15.94 -6.53 6.54
C ASP A 74 -15.45 -7.54 5.49
N ARG A 75 -14.24 -7.32 4.96
CA ARG A 75 -13.63 -8.20 3.96
C ARG A 75 -12.91 -9.37 4.65
N THR A 76 -13.18 -10.58 4.20
CA THR A 76 -12.44 -11.77 4.64
C THR A 76 -11.03 -11.82 4.05
N LYS A 77 -10.13 -12.60 4.67
CA LYS A 77 -8.77 -12.84 4.15
C LYS A 77 -8.78 -13.33 2.70
N ALA A 78 -9.73 -14.21 2.38
CA ALA A 78 -9.87 -14.78 1.05
C ALA A 78 -10.29 -13.73 0.01
N GLU A 79 -11.22 -12.83 0.36
CA GLU A 79 -11.65 -11.75 -0.53
C GLU A 79 -10.52 -10.76 -0.81
N ILE A 80 -9.70 -10.43 0.20
CA ILE A 80 -8.54 -9.53 0.00
C ILE A 80 -7.52 -10.19 -0.93
N VAL A 81 -7.23 -11.49 -0.76
CA VAL A 81 -6.32 -12.22 -1.66
C VAL A 81 -6.89 -12.35 -3.07
N ALA A 82 -8.19 -12.62 -3.21
CA ALA A 82 -8.85 -12.67 -4.51
C ALA A 82 -8.79 -11.32 -5.24
N LEU A 83 -9.07 -10.21 -4.52
CA LEU A 83 -8.92 -8.86 -5.04
C LEU A 83 -7.48 -8.60 -5.48
N TYR A 84 -6.50 -8.98 -4.66
CA TYR A 84 -5.09 -8.89 -5.02
C TYR A 84 -4.77 -9.62 -6.32
N HIS A 85 -5.16 -10.88 -6.47
CA HIS A 85 -4.88 -11.62 -7.68
C HIS A 85 -5.58 -11.04 -8.93
N ALA A 86 -6.77 -10.48 -8.77
CA ALA A 86 -7.51 -9.86 -9.86
C ALA A 86 -6.94 -8.51 -10.32
N ARG A 87 -6.26 -7.77 -9.43
CA ARG A 87 -5.86 -6.37 -9.66
C ARG A 87 -4.36 -6.11 -9.48
N LYS A 88 -3.56 -7.13 -9.20
CA LYS A 88 -2.11 -6.98 -9.14
C LYS A 88 -1.55 -6.66 -10.52
N ARG A 89 -0.52 -5.82 -10.56
CA ARG A 89 0.30 -5.60 -11.76
C ARG A 89 0.93 -6.91 -12.26
N PRO A 90 1.21 -7.06 -13.57
CA PRO A 90 1.70 -8.32 -14.15
C PRO A 90 2.99 -8.87 -13.52
N ASP A 91 3.89 -7.99 -13.06
CA ASP A 91 5.17 -8.34 -12.45
C ASP A 91 5.07 -8.63 -10.93
N ALA A 92 3.93 -8.33 -10.30
CA ALA A 92 3.74 -8.61 -8.89
C ALA A 92 3.66 -10.14 -8.66
N PRO A 93 4.30 -10.68 -7.60
CA PRO A 93 4.27 -12.11 -7.31
C PRO A 93 2.85 -12.65 -7.05
N ALA A 94 2.70 -13.96 -6.95
CA ALA A 94 1.47 -14.54 -6.41
C ALA A 94 1.50 -14.53 -4.87
N TYR A 95 0.35 -14.37 -4.24
CA TYR A 95 0.22 -14.60 -2.80
C TYR A 95 0.08 -16.09 -2.55
N THR A 96 1.09 -16.71 -1.94
CA THR A 96 1.17 -18.18 -1.79
C THR A 96 1.11 -18.67 -0.34
N ARG A 97 1.09 -17.73 0.61
CA ARG A 97 1.16 -18.05 2.03
C ARG A 97 -0.21 -18.47 2.58
N SER A 98 -0.23 -19.41 3.53
CA SER A 98 -1.48 -19.89 4.15
C SER A 98 -2.23 -18.79 4.91
N LEU A 99 -3.57 -18.85 4.87
CA LEU A 99 -4.46 -17.89 5.53
C LEU A 99 -4.94 -18.34 6.92
N ALA A 100 -4.86 -19.63 7.23
CA ALA A 100 -5.49 -20.22 8.42
C ALA A 100 -4.93 -19.61 9.73
N SER A 101 -3.61 -19.51 9.86
CA SER A 101 -2.92 -19.06 11.07
C SER A 101 -2.68 -17.55 11.15
N ARG A 102 -3.13 -16.76 10.17
CA ARG A 102 -2.65 -15.38 9.99
C ARG A 102 -3.71 -14.35 10.32
N LYS A 103 -3.31 -13.22 10.91
CA LYS A 103 -4.22 -12.11 11.15
C LYS A 103 -4.49 -11.39 9.83
N LEU A 104 -5.68 -10.80 9.71
CA LEU A 104 -6.08 -10.06 8.52
C LEU A 104 -5.13 -8.89 8.22
N ALA A 105 -4.68 -8.18 9.26
CA ALA A 105 -3.67 -7.13 9.16
C ALA A 105 -2.33 -7.62 8.57
N ASP A 106 -1.91 -8.84 8.90
CA ASP A 106 -0.68 -9.44 8.36
C ASP A 106 -0.84 -9.78 6.87
N VAL A 107 -2.04 -10.23 6.47
CA VAL A 107 -2.38 -10.49 5.05
C VAL A 107 -2.30 -9.19 4.24
N ILE A 108 -2.88 -8.10 4.76
CA ILE A 108 -2.84 -6.78 4.11
C ILE A 108 -1.41 -6.27 4.01
N SER A 109 -0.63 -6.35 5.09
CA SER A 109 0.76 -5.92 5.10
C SER A 109 1.62 -6.68 4.10
N ASP A 110 1.44 -8.00 4.02
CA ASP A 110 2.12 -8.83 3.03
C ASP A 110 1.77 -8.41 1.59
N ILE A 111 0.49 -8.16 1.30
CA ILE A 111 0.03 -7.74 -0.03
C ILE A 111 0.62 -6.37 -0.38
N VAL A 112 0.63 -5.44 0.57
CA VAL A 112 1.27 -4.13 0.41
C VAL A 112 2.75 -4.29 0.05
N ASP A 113 3.48 -5.19 0.72
CA ASP A 113 4.88 -5.45 0.39
C ASP A 113 5.07 -6.12 -0.97
N LEU A 114 4.14 -7.00 -1.39
CA LEU A 114 4.18 -7.64 -2.71
C LEU A 114 3.89 -6.68 -3.87
N LEU A 115 3.03 -5.69 -3.65
CA LEU A 115 2.69 -4.69 -4.67
C LEU A 115 3.84 -3.72 -4.92
N ARG A 116 4.72 -3.55 -3.94
CA ARG A 116 5.85 -2.63 -4.06
C ARG A 116 6.98 -3.25 -4.88
N PRO A 117 7.68 -2.46 -5.70
CA PRO A 117 8.93 -2.91 -6.28
C PRO A 117 9.88 -3.29 -5.13
N LYS A 118 10.46 -4.49 -5.18
CA LYS A 118 11.57 -4.83 -4.30
C LYS A 118 12.62 -3.75 -4.52
N ARG A 119 12.92 -2.92 -3.49
CA ARG A 119 14.13 -2.10 -3.53
C ARG A 119 15.23 -3.08 -3.92
N ALA A 120 15.87 -2.85 -5.06
CA ALA A 120 17.13 -3.52 -5.35
C ALA A 120 17.97 -3.32 -4.11
N ALA A 121 18.31 -4.41 -3.43
CA ALA A 121 19.21 -4.36 -2.30
C ALA A 121 20.56 -3.96 -2.89
N THR A 122 20.79 -2.66 -3.08
CA THR A 122 22.09 -2.12 -3.42
C THR A 122 22.94 -2.30 -2.18
N ARG A 123 23.48 -3.51 -2.04
CA ARG A 123 24.52 -3.82 -1.09
C ARG A 123 25.78 -3.16 -1.64
N VAL A 124 25.93 -1.86 -1.39
CA VAL A 124 27.23 -1.20 -1.51
C VAL A 124 28.12 -1.84 -0.44
N ARG A 125 28.88 -2.85 -0.83
CA ARG A 125 30.03 -3.29 -0.04
C ARG A 125 31.02 -2.12 -0.05
N PRO A 126 31.47 -1.59 1.10
CA PRO A 126 32.67 -0.77 1.10
C PRO A 126 33.83 -1.66 0.61
N SER A 127 34.38 -1.34 -0.56
CA SER A 127 35.60 -1.99 -1.05
C SER A 127 36.74 -1.63 -0.11
N GLY A 128 37.48 -2.64 0.33
CA GLY A 128 38.48 -2.52 1.38
C GLY A 128 39.48 -1.38 1.20
N ALA A 129 39.60 -0.56 2.25
CA ALA A 129 40.82 0.18 2.52
C ALA A 129 41.74 -0.73 3.35
N LYS A 130 42.90 -1.10 2.78
CA LYS A 130 44.00 -1.74 3.52
C LYS A 130 44.58 -0.71 4.52
N PRO A 131 44.82 -1.06 5.79
CA PRO A 131 45.64 -0.22 6.66
C PRO A 131 47.10 -0.27 6.18
N GLN A 132 47.69 0.90 5.97
CA GLN A 132 49.13 1.08 5.74
C GLN A 132 49.89 0.62 6.99
N ARG A 133 50.94 -0.19 6.79
CA ARG A 133 51.91 -0.55 7.82
C ARG A 133 52.69 0.69 8.22
N ILE A 134 52.75 0.96 9.52
CA ILE A 134 53.70 1.88 10.14
C ILE A 134 55.04 1.14 10.21
N LEU A 135 56.10 1.78 9.71
CA LEU A 135 57.50 1.42 9.93
C LEU A 135 58.29 2.72 9.97
N GLU A 136 58.51 3.23 11.17
CA GLU A 136 59.76 3.87 11.60
C GLU A 136 60.10 3.34 12.99
#